data_AF-A0A838YSI0-F1
#
_entry.id   AF-A0A838YSI0-F1
#
_cell.length_a   1.000
_cell.length_b   1.000
_cell.length_c   1.000
_cell.angle_alpha   90.00
_cell.angle_beta   90.00
_cell.angle_gamma   90.00
#
_symmetry.space_group_name_H-M   'P 1'
#
loop_
_entity.id
_entity.type
_entity.pdbx_description
1 polymer ?
#
loop_
_entity_poly.entity_id
_entity_poly.type
_entity_poly.pdbx_seq_one_letter_code
_entity_poly.pdbx_strand_id
1 'polypeptide(L)'
;MSDKLTKKAAEILLKGGTLLSEHCPYCSGVRVMKDGHALCISCGREPEKKDIPNENTQQRPKSFLAETLEKKMGILSKELEQENNHEKQQDILKSINSLLETMKKLKREQ
;
A
#
# COMPACT_ATOMS: atom_id res chain seq x y z
N MET A 1 7.53 12.87 36.31
CA MET A 1 6.97 12.15 35.14
C MET A 1 5.47 12.42 35.13
N SER A 2 4.83 12.67 33.98
CA SER A 2 3.38 12.89 34.00
C SER A 2 2.67 11.53 34.00
N ASP A 3 1.89 11.24 35.03
CA ASP A 3 1.16 9.96 35.17
C ASP A 3 0.29 9.62 33.96
N LYS A 4 -0.19 10.63 33.25
CA LYS A 4 -0.99 10.48 32.02
C LYS A 4 -0.21 9.81 30.88
N LEU A 5 1.05 10.18 30.68
CA LEU A 5 1.90 9.59 29.64
C LEU A 5 2.31 8.16 30.00
N THR A 6 2.58 7.89 31.27
CA THR A 6 2.88 6.54 31.76
C THR A 6 1.69 5.60 31.59
N LYS A 7 0.46 6.05 31.90
CA LYS A 7 -0.76 5.26 31.66
C LYS A 7 -0.95 4.95 30.17
N LYS A 8 -0.81 5.96 29.30
CA LYS A 8 -0.89 5.77 27.84
C LYS A 8 0.17 4.79 27.33
N ALA A 9 1.39 4.86 27.85
CA ALA A 9 2.47 3.94 27.52
C ALA A 9 2.15 2.50 27.96
N ALA A 10 1.63 2.32 29.17
CA ALA A 10 1.21 1.01 29.67
C ALA A 10 0.08 0.42 28.81
N GLU A 11 -0.91 1.21 28.40
CA GLU A 11 -1.97 0.76 27.49
C GLU A 11 -1.42 0.32 26.13
N ILE A 12 -0.44 1.04 25.58
CA ILE A 12 0.20 0.67 24.31
C ILE A 12 0.89 -0.69 24.45
N LEU A 13 1.63 -0.93 25.53
CA LEU A 13 2.32 -2.19 25.80
C LEU A 13 1.32 -3.34 26.01
N LEU A 14 0.26 -3.14 26.80
CA LEU A 14 -0.79 -4.14 27.02
C LEU A 14 -1.52 -4.53 25.74
N LYS A 15 -1.60 -3.61 24.77
CA LYS A 15 -2.17 -3.86 23.44
C LYS A 15 -1.17 -4.47 22.45
N GLY A 16 0.01 -4.92 22.90
CA GLY A 16 1.04 -5.56 22.06
C GLY A 16 2.07 -4.61 21.45
N GLY A 17 2.21 -3.39 21.99
CA GLY A 17 3.30 -2.47 21.62
C GLY A 17 4.65 -2.90 22.22
N THR A 18 5.73 -2.25 21.77
CA THR A 18 7.10 -2.53 22.21
C THR A 18 7.83 -1.27 22.71
N LEU A 19 8.86 -1.45 23.54
CA LEU A 19 9.80 -0.40 23.89
C LEU A 19 10.91 -0.31 22.83
N LEU A 20 11.22 0.90 22.40
CA LEU A 20 12.33 1.14 21.47
C LEU A 20 13.64 1.26 22.23
N SER A 21 14.68 0.58 21.76
CA SER A 21 16.04 0.70 22.30
C SER A 21 16.63 2.09 22.12
N GLU A 22 16.20 2.82 21.08
CA GLU A 22 16.66 4.17 20.82
C GLU A 22 15.85 5.21 21.61
N HIS A 23 16.57 6.07 22.33
CA HIS A 23 15.99 7.15 23.11
C HIS A 23 15.37 8.26 22.23
N CYS A 24 14.48 9.06 22.80
CA CYS A 24 13.88 10.22 22.16
C CYS A 24 14.97 11.28 21.86
N PRO A 25 15.11 11.76 20.61
CA PRO A 25 16.18 12.68 20.24
C PRO A 25 16.06 14.07 20.88
N TYR A 26 14.91 14.40 21.49
CA TYR A 26 14.63 15.72 22.06
C TYR A 26 14.78 15.80 23.57
N CYS A 27 14.70 14.67 24.28
CA CYS A 27 14.71 14.67 25.75
C CYS A 27 15.39 13.43 26.34
N SER A 28 15.97 12.58 25.50
CA SER A 28 16.61 11.31 25.88
C SER A 28 15.70 10.33 26.64
N GLY A 29 14.38 10.54 26.58
CA GLY A 29 13.39 9.66 27.21
C GLY A 29 13.12 8.38 26.42
N VAL A 30 12.61 7.36 27.11
CA VAL A 30 12.23 6.09 26.48
C VAL A 30 11.01 6.28 25.57
N ARG A 31 10.92 5.48 24.50
CA ARG A 31 9.81 5.49 23.53
C ARG A 31 9.09 4.15 23.51
N VAL A 32 7.77 4.17 23.44
CA VAL A 32 6.92 3.02 23.12
C VAL A 32 6.45 3.11 21.67
N MET A 33 6.26 1.99 20.99
CA MET A 33 5.76 1.95 19.61
C MET A 33 4.70 0.86 19.44
N LYS A 34 3.65 1.16 18.67
CA LYS A 34 2.72 0.16 18.15
C LYS A 34 2.24 0.59 16.77
N ASP A 35 2.15 -0.36 15.84
CA ASP A 35 1.61 -0.13 14.48
C ASP A 35 2.29 1.04 13.74
N GLY A 36 3.61 1.19 13.91
CA GLY A 36 4.38 2.29 13.29
C GLY A 36 4.23 3.66 13.97
N HIS A 37 3.42 3.77 15.02
CA HIS A 37 3.25 5.01 15.80
C HIS A 37 4.07 4.97 17.09
N ALA A 38 5.03 5.89 17.24
CA ALA A 38 5.89 5.97 18.42
C ALA A 38 5.44 7.09 19.40
N LEU A 39 5.56 6.87 20.70
CA LEU A 39 5.30 7.87 21.74
C LEU A 39 6.45 7.91 22.74
N CYS A 40 6.98 9.11 23.01
CA CYS A 40 7.93 9.30 24.11
C CYS A 40 7.21 9.42 25.45
N ILE A 41 7.60 8.60 26.43
CA ILE A 41 6.98 8.58 27.76
C ILE A 41 7.35 9.80 28.61
N SER A 42 8.50 10.42 28.32
CA SER A 42 9.05 11.53 29.12
C SER A 42 8.53 12.90 28.67
N CYS A 43 8.43 13.14 27.35
CA CYS A 43 8.04 14.44 26.81
C CYS A 43 6.75 14.42 25.98
N GLY A 44 6.15 13.24 25.76
CA GLY A 44 4.87 13.11 25.05
C GLY A 44 4.94 13.35 23.54
N ARG A 45 6.13 13.53 22.97
CA ARG A 45 6.28 13.70 21.51
C ARG A 45 5.96 12.41 20.79
N GLU A 46 5.22 12.56 19.71
CA GLU A 46 4.85 11.51 18.75
C GLU A 46 5.42 11.93 17.38
N PRO A 47 5.72 10.99 16.46
CA PRO A 47 6.12 11.35 15.11
C PRO A 47 4.99 12.13 14.45
N GLU A 48 5.36 13.09 13.60
CA GLU A 48 4.41 13.75 12.73
C GLU A 48 3.67 12.68 11.93
N LYS A 49 2.35 12.81 11.85
CA LYS A 49 1.55 12.02 10.91
C LYS A 49 2.01 12.41 9.52
N LYS A 50 2.99 11.68 9.00
CA LYS A 50 3.15 11.56 7.57
C LYS A 50 1.92 10.79 7.14
N ASP A 51 0.91 11.52 6.67
CA ASP A 51 0.00 10.93 5.70
C ASP A 51 0.93 10.45 4.59
N ILE A 52 1.26 9.15 4.62
CA ILE A 52 1.71 8.47 3.42
C ILE A 52 0.58 8.82 2.46
N PRO A 53 0.84 9.58 1.37
CA PRO A 53 -0.20 9.79 0.39
C PRO A 53 -0.70 8.40 0.08
N ASN A 54 -1.95 8.12 0.45
CA ASN A 54 -2.61 6.96 -0.08
C ASN A 54 -2.46 7.18 -1.59
N GLU A 55 -1.72 6.34 -2.29
CA GLU A 55 -1.65 6.33 -3.75
C GLU A 55 -3.02 6.00 -4.37
N ASN A 56 -4.11 6.25 -3.66
CA ASN A 56 -5.41 6.42 -4.24
C ASN A 56 -5.53 7.86 -4.77
N THR A 57 -5.21 7.95 -6.06
CA THR A 57 -5.90 8.80 -7.03
C THR A 57 -5.37 10.22 -7.25
N GLN A 58 -4.07 10.39 -7.47
CA GLN A 58 -3.70 11.19 -8.65
C GLN A 58 -3.83 10.27 -9.87
N GLN A 59 -5.06 10.12 -10.37
CA GLN A 59 -5.23 9.72 -11.76
C GLN A 59 -4.55 10.80 -12.60
N ARG A 60 -3.27 10.60 -12.93
CA ARG A 60 -2.78 11.10 -14.23
C ARG A 60 -3.86 10.65 -15.23
N PRO A 61 -4.34 11.52 -16.13
CA PRO A 61 -5.32 11.08 -17.11
C PRO A 61 -4.75 9.83 -17.78
N LYS A 62 -5.36 8.67 -17.51
CA LYS A 62 -4.94 7.44 -18.18
C LYS A 62 -5.04 7.76 -19.67
N SER A 63 -3.97 7.51 -20.42
CA SER A 63 -4.05 7.71 -21.87
C SER A 63 -5.26 6.94 -22.38
N PHE A 64 -6.00 7.52 -23.33
CA PHE A 64 -7.17 6.86 -23.94
C PHE A 64 -6.84 5.42 -24.39
N LEU A 65 -5.59 5.22 -24.83
CA LEU A 65 -5.04 3.91 -25.16
C LEU A 65 -4.99 2.96 -23.94
N ALA A 66 -4.46 3.40 -22.79
CA ALA A 66 -4.41 2.60 -21.57
C ALA A 66 -5.81 2.18 -21.10
N GLU A 67 -6.78 3.10 -21.10
CA GLU A 67 -8.17 2.79 -20.74
C GLU A 67 -8.80 1.78 -21.70
N THR A 68 -8.55 1.94 -23.01
CA THR A 68 -9.04 1.00 -24.04
C THR A 68 -8.46 -0.40 -23.86
N LEU A 69 -7.16 -0.49 -23.57
CA LEU A 69 -6.49 -1.76 -23.33
C LEU A 69 -7.03 -2.46 -22.07
N GLU A 70 -7.28 -1.70 -20.99
CA GLU A 70 -7.88 -2.24 -19.75
C GLU A 70 -9.29 -2.78 -19.99
N LYS A 71 -10.13 -2.03 -20.72
CA LYS A 71 -11.48 -2.50 -21.10
C LYS A 71 -11.41 -3.80 -21.91
N LYS A 72 -10.50 -3.87 -22.88
CA LYS A 72 -10.34 -5.05 -23.73
C LYS A 72 -9.82 -6.27 -22.96
N MET A 73 -8.95 -6.05 -21.97
CA MET A 73 -8.51 -7.10 -21.04
C MET A 73 -9.69 -7.70 -20.26
N GLY A 74 -10.60 -6.84 -19.79
CA GLY A 74 -11.82 -7.28 -19.10
C GLY A 74 -12.75 -8.10 -20.00
N ILE A 75 -12.88 -7.73 -21.28
CA ILE A 75 -13.69 -8.48 -22.26
C ILE A 75 -13.08 -9.86 -22.51
N LEU A 76 -11.79 -9.94 -22.82
CA LEU A 76 -11.10 -11.21 -23.11
C LEU A 76 -11.10 -12.15 -21.90
N SER A 77 -11.01 -11.61 -20.67
CA SER A 77 -11.08 -12.41 -19.46
C SER A 77 -12.44 -13.07 -19.29
N LYS A 78 -13.54 -12.35 -19.58
CA LYS A 78 -14.90 -12.90 -19.56
C LYS A 78 -15.12 -13.92 -20.66
N GLU A 79 -14.58 -13.68 -21.85
CA GLU A 79 -14.62 -14.62 -22.96
C GLU A 79 -13.90 -15.92 -22.60
N LEU A 80 -12.72 -15.84 -21.97
CA LEU A 80 -11.97 -16.99 -21.50
C LEU A 80 -12.72 -17.78 -20.42
N GLU A 81 -13.41 -17.10 -19.51
CA GLU A 81 -14.20 -17.72 -18.44
C GLU A 81 -15.35 -18.59 -18.99
N GLN A 82 -15.94 -18.19 -20.12
CA GLN A 82 -17.08 -18.87 -20.73
C GLN A 82 -16.71 -19.85 -21.86
N GLU A 83 -15.49 -19.78 -22.37
CA GLU A 83 -15.03 -20.62 -23.48
C GLU A 83 -14.61 -22.01 -22.99
N ASN A 84 -15.09 -23.05 -23.67
CA ASN A 84 -14.82 -24.46 -23.34
C ASN A 84 -13.95 -25.15 -24.39
N ASN A 85 -13.77 -24.55 -25.58
CA ASN A 85 -12.89 -25.07 -26.61
C ASN A 85 -11.44 -24.70 -26.29
N HIS A 86 -10.59 -25.71 -26.07
CA HIS A 86 -9.19 -25.53 -25.70
C HIS A 86 -8.35 -24.78 -26.73
N GLU A 87 -8.60 -24.94 -28.03
CA GLU A 87 -7.88 -24.18 -29.07
C GLU A 87 -8.22 -22.68 -28.97
N LYS A 88 -9.51 -22.37 -28.82
CA LYS A 88 -9.96 -20.97 -28.65
C LYS A 88 -9.46 -20.37 -27.34
N GLN A 89 -9.47 -21.13 -26.24
CA GLN A 89 -8.89 -20.69 -24.97
C GLN A 89 -7.41 -20.33 -25.14
N GLN A 90 -6.65 -21.14 -25.89
CA GLN A 90 -5.24 -20.87 -26.16
C GLN A 90 -5.04 -19.58 -26.97
N ASP A 91 -5.91 -19.29 -27.94
CA ASP A 91 -5.84 -18.06 -28.73
C ASP A 91 -6.23 -16.81 -27.93
N ILE A 92 -7.22 -16.91 -27.04
CA ILE A 92 -7.57 -15.84 -26.10
C ILE A 92 -6.39 -15.57 -25.15
N LEU A 93 -5.74 -16.60 -24.62
CA LEU A 93 -4.56 -16.47 -23.75
C LEU A 93 -3.37 -15.81 -24.46
N LYS A 94 -3.11 -16.16 -25.73
CA LYS A 94 -2.09 -15.48 -26.55
C LYS A 94 -2.41 -13.99 -26.69
N SER A 95 -3.67 -13.66 -26.96
CA SER A 95 -4.13 -12.28 -27.12
C SER A 95 -3.98 -11.47 -25.82
N ILE A 96 -4.33 -12.07 -24.67
CA ILE A 96 -4.12 -11.50 -23.34
C ILE A 96 -2.63 -11.25 -23.09
N ASN A 97 -1.76 -12.21 -23.41
CA ASN A 97 -0.32 -12.06 -23.21
C ASN A 97 0.24 -10.90 -24.05
N SER A 98 -0.15 -10.79 -25.33
CA SER A 98 0.23 -9.66 -26.18
C SER A 98 -0.24 -8.32 -25.61
N LEU A 99 -1.48 -8.24 -25.09
CA LEU A 99 -1.98 -7.03 -24.45
C LEU A 99 -1.20 -6.66 -23.18
N LEU A 100 -0.85 -7.64 -22.34
CA LEU A 100 -0.04 -7.42 -21.14
C LEU A 100 1.36 -6.89 -21.49
N GLU A 101 1.97 -7.41 -22.56
CA GLU A 101 3.26 -6.90 -23.04
C GLU A 101 3.17 -5.44 -23.51
N THR A 102 2.14 -5.09 -24.27
CA THR A 102 1.90 -3.71 -24.71
C THR A 102 1.67 -2.78 -23.51
N MET A 103 0.87 -3.20 -22.51
CA MET A 103 0.67 -2.43 -21.28
C MET A 103 1.96 -2.26 -20.47
N LYS A 104 2.81 -3.30 -20.40
CA LYS A 104 4.12 -3.22 -19.73
C LYS A 104 5.03 -2.21 -20.42
N LYS A 105 5.04 -2.15 -21.74
CA LYS A 105 5.82 -1.15 -22.51
C LYS A 105 5.34 0.27 -22.23
N LEU A 106 4.01 0.51 -22.24
CA LEU A 106 3.42 1.82 -21.93
C LEU A 106 3.73 2.33 -20.51
N LYS A 107 3.99 1.43 -19.55
CA LYS A 107 4.42 1.78 -18.19
C LYS A 107 5.92 2.08 -18.06
N ARG A 108 6.76 1.62 -19.01
CA ARG A 108 8.20 1.89 -19.02
C ARG A 108 8.56 3.23 -19.66
N GLU A 109 7.64 3.80 -20.43
CA GLU A 109 7.82 5.07 -21.17
C GLU A 109 7.20 6.29 -20.46
N GLN A 110 6.72 6.13 -19.21
CA GLN A 110 6.14 7.18 -18.33
C GLN A 110 6.90 7.31 -17.02
#